data_AF-A0A2K3CMT3-F1
#
_entry.id   AF-A0A2K3CMT3-F1
#
_cell.length_a   1.000
_cell.length_b   1.000
_cell.length_c   1.000
_cell.angle_alpha   90.00
_cell.angle_beta   90.00
_cell.angle_gamma   90.00
#
_symmetry.space_group_name_H-M   'P 1'
#
loop_
_entity.id
_entity.type
_entity.pdbx_description
1 polymer ?
#
loop_
_entity_poly.entity_id
_entity_poly.type
_entity_poly.pdbx_seq_one_letter_code
_entity_poly.pdbx_strand_id
1 'polypeptide(L)' 'MTVDAAVEAPFSHTTGTAAKVVLRFISALNARDLSGMLQLVSDDCHHVDLSHEAEGHCKEDVARFYADVVASMPEKVQ' A
#
# COMPACT_ATOMS: atom_id res chain seq x y z
N MET A 1 -26.77 -3.37 31.63
CA MET A 1 -25.45 -2.75 31.41
C MET A 1 -24.96 -3.27 30.07
N THR A 2 -25.41 -2.64 28.98
CA THR A 2 -25.04 -3.00 27.62
C THR A 2 -23.83 -2.15 27.24
N VAL A 3 -22.69 -2.81 27.04
CA VAL A 3 -21.53 -2.17 26.44
C VAL A 3 -21.76 -2.14 24.93
N ASP A 4 -22.06 -0.96 24.40
CA ASP A 4 -22.01 -0.68 22.98
C ASP A 4 -20.57 -0.93 22.50
N ALA A 5 -20.36 -2.05 21.83
CA ALA A 5 -19.15 -2.30 21.06
C ALA A 5 -19.28 -1.55 19.72
N ALA A 6 -19.18 -0.23 19.79
CA ALA A 6 -18.82 0.55 18.61
C ALA A 6 -17.35 0.25 18.32
N VAL A 7 -17.12 -0.73 17.43
CA VAL A 7 -15.86 -0.85 16.70
C VAL A 7 -15.78 0.39 15.81
N GLU A 8 -15.30 1.50 16.38
CA GLU A 8 -15.00 2.73 15.66
C GLU A 8 -13.94 2.41 14.60
N ALA A 9 -14.37 2.34 13.34
CA ALA A 9 -13.48 2.18 12.20
C ALA A 9 -12.57 3.41 12.08
N PRO A 10 -11.24 3.31 12.29
CA PRO A 10 -10.37 4.47 12.31
C PRO A 10 -9.91 4.79 10.89
N PHE A 11 -10.83 5.21 10.02
CA PHE A 11 -10.47 5.79 8.72
C PHE A 11 -11.29 7.04 8.38
N SER A 12 -11.89 7.69 9.37
CA SER A 12 -12.61 8.94 9.16
C SER A 12 -11.68 10.13 9.38
N HIS A 13 -11.58 11.00 8.36
CA HIS A 13 -11.06 12.39 8.37
C HIS A 13 -9.72 12.74 7.69
N THR A 14 -9.15 11.92 6.82
CA THR A 14 -8.14 12.44 5.87
C THR A 14 -8.80 12.93 4.58
N THR A 15 -9.35 14.15 4.60
CA THR A 15 -9.83 14.85 3.39
C THR A 15 -8.69 15.50 2.59
N GLY A 16 -7.43 15.34 3.03
CA GLY A 16 -6.24 15.93 2.43
C GLY A 16 -5.62 15.13 1.28
N THR A 17 -4.73 15.78 0.53
CA THR A 17 -3.96 15.21 -0.59
C THR A 17 -3.29 13.87 -0.26
N ALA A 18 -2.83 13.68 0.98
CA ALA A 18 -2.20 12.44 1.42
C ALA A 18 -3.11 11.21 1.30
N ALA A 19 -4.38 11.29 1.73
CA ALA A 19 -5.31 10.17 1.55
C ALA A 19 -5.58 9.85 0.09
N LYS A 20 -5.63 10.87 -0.78
CA LYS A 20 -5.79 10.65 -2.22
C LYS A 20 -4.59 9.90 -2.80
N VAL A 21 -3.37 10.18 -2.34
CA VAL A 21 -2.17 9.47 -2.76
C VAL A 21 -2.22 8.00 -2.31
N VAL A 22 -2.58 7.74 -1.05
CA VAL A 22 -2.72 6.37 -0.52
C VAL A 22 -3.79 5.58 -1.28
N LEU A 23 -4.97 6.16 -1.53
CA LEU A 23 -6.02 5.50 -2.30
C LEU A 23 -5.59 5.20 -3.74
N ARG A 24 -4.86 6.12 -4.39
CA ARG A 24 -4.30 5.88 -5.73
C ARG A 24 -3.26 4.76 -5.73
N PHE A 25 -2.42 4.71 -4.70
CA PHE A 25 -1.42 3.65 -4.54
C PHE A 25 -2.09 2.28 -4.42
N ILE A 26 -3.09 2.14 -3.54
CA ILE A 26 -3.87 0.91 -3.39
C ILE A 26 -4.58 0.54 -4.71
N SER A 27 -5.14 1.53 -5.42
CA SER A 27 -5.81 1.29 -6.70
C SER A 27 -4.82 0.76 -7.75
N ALA A 28 -3.62 1.34 -7.85
CA ALA A 28 -2.57 0.88 -8.75
C ALA A 28 -2.12 -0.55 -8.40
N LEU A 29 -1.93 -0.86 -7.11
CA LEU A 29 -1.58 -2.20 -6.64
C LEU A 29 -2.65 -3.23 -7.02
N ASN A 30 -3.92 -2.95 -6.76
CA ASN A 30 -5.03 -3.84 -7.13
C ASN A 30 -5.14 -4.06 -8.64
N ALA A 31 -4.80 -3.02 -9.43
CA ALA A 31 -4.73 -3.10 -10.89
C ALA A 31 -3.45 -3.75 -11.40
N ARG A 32 -2.51 -4.14 -10.52
CA ARG A 32 -1.16 -4.63 -10.88
C ARG A 32 -0.36 -3.64 -11.72
N ASP A 33 -0.67 -2.36 -11.60
CA ASP A 33 0.00 -1.28 -12.31
C ASP A 33 1.24 -0.81 -11.53
N LEU A 34 2.33 -1.56 -11.70
CA LEU A 34 3.61 -1.26 -11.07
C LEU A 34 4.12 0.14 -11.46
N SER A 35 3.91 0.56 -12.72
CA SER A 35 4.36 1.86 -13.20
C SER A 35 3.61 3.01 -12.52
N GLY A 36 2.28 2.93 -12.48
CA GLY A 36 1.43 3.91 -11.81
C GLY A 36 1.70 3.99 -10.31
N MET A 37 2.01 2.86 -9.67
CA MET A 37 2.38 2.82 -8.26
C MET A 37 3.72 3.51 -7.99
N LEU A 38 4.76 3.24 -8.79
CA LEU A 38 6.09 3.83 -8.62
C LEU A 38 6.12 5.35 -8.87
N GLN A 39 5.19 5.90 -9.65
CA GLN A 39 5.05 7.36 -9.79
C GLN A 39 4.61 8.07 -8.51
N LEU A 40 4.02 7.35 -7.56
CA LEU A 40 3.55 7.90 -6.29
C LEU A 40 4.60 7.81 -5.18
N VAL A 41 5.71 7.11 -5.43
CA VAL A 41 6.78 6.85 -4.47
C VAL A 41 7.96 7.79 -4.74
N SER A 42 8.42 8.45 -3.68
CA SER A 42 9.62 9.29 -3.72
C SER A 42 10.87 8.43 -3.98
N ASP A 43 11.89 9.01 -4.60
CA ASP A 43 13.13 8.28 -4.91
C ASP A 43 13.90 7.88 -3.63
N ASP A 44 13.75 8.67 -2.55
CA ASP A 44 14.33 8.48 -1.21
C ASP A 44 13.39 7.74 -0.23
N CYS A 45 12.44 6.96 -0.73
CA CYS A 45 11.44 6.33 0.12
C CYS A 45 12.04 5.27 1.06
N HIS A 46 11.44 5.16 2.24
CA HIS A 46 11.69 4.08 3.18
C HIS A 46 10.46 3.14 3.24
N HIS A 47 10.64 1.88 2.86
CA HIS A 47 9.61 0.86 2.94
C HIS A 47 10.00 -0.20 3.97
N VAL A 48 9.06 -0.53 4.86
CA VAL A 48 9.24 -1.58 5.86
C VAL A 48 8.17 -2.65 5.60
N ASP A 49 8.60 -3.83 5.19
CA ASP A 49 7.72 -5.00 5.13
C ASP A 49 7.64 -5.64 6.52
N LEU A 50 6.53 -5.39 7.19
CA LEU A 50 6.23 -5.93 8.51
C LEU A 50 6.01 -7.45 8.51
N SER A 51 5.86 -8.08 7.33
CA SER A 51 5.62 -9.53 7.21
C SER A 51 6.91 -10.34 7.26
N HIS A 52 8.02 -9.78 6.76
CA HIS A 52 9.29 -10.47 6.60
C HIS A 52 10.48 -9.75 7.25
N GLU A 53 10.24 -8.68 8.01
CA GLU A 53 11.28 -7.84 8.63
C GLU A 53 12.30 -7.32 7.60
N ALA A 54 11.85 -7.10 6.36
CA ALA A 54 12.68 -6.61 5.27
C ALA A 54 12.45 -5.11 5.05
N GLU A 55 13.52 -4.39 4.71
CA GLU A 55 13.47 -2.95 4.48
C GLU A 55 13.99 -2.60 3.07
N GLY A 56 13.39 -1.59 2.46
CA GLY A 56 13.85 -0.96 1.22
C GLY A 56 14.12 0.52 1.48
N HIS A 57 15.31 0.99 1.11
CA HIS A 57 15.76 2.35 1.44
C HIS A 57 15.79 3.30 0.23
N CYS A 58 15.42 2.80 -0.95
CA CYS A 58 15.24 3.60 -2.15
C CYS A 58 14.10 3.04 -3.00
N LYS A 59 13.69 3.82 -3.99
CA LYS A 59 12.63 3.44 -4.93
C LYS A 59 12.93 2.19 -5.73
N GLU A 60 14.20 1.91 -6.04
CA GLU A 60 14.59 0.67 -6.72
C GLU A 60 14.33 -0.57 -5.86
N ASP A 61 14.55 -0.48 -4.55
CA ASP A 61 14.26 -1.59 -3.62
C ASP A 61 12.75 -1.81 -3.53
N VAL A 62 11.98 -0.72 -3.43
CA VAL A 62 10.51 -0.77 -3.44
C VAL A 62 9.95 -1.32 -4.75
N ALA A 63 10.55 -0.95 -5.89
CA ALA A 63 10.18 -1.48 -7.20
C ALA A 63 10.40 -2.99 -7.28
N ARG A 64 11.54 -3.49 -6.78
CA ARG A 64 11.82 -4.93 -6.71
C ARG A 64 10.80 -5.65 -5.83
N PHE A 65 10.57 -5.14 -4.63
CA PHE A 65 9.59 -5.71 -3.69
C PHE A 65 8.20 -5.83 -4.31
N TYR A 66 7.66 -4.75 -4.87
CA TYR A 66 6.31 -4.80 -5.43
C TYR A 66 6.21 -5.54 -6.77
N ALA A 67 7.30 -5.65 -7.54
CA ALA A 67 7.34 -6.53 -8.70
C ALA A 67 7.14 -8.00 -8.28
N ASP A 68 7.83 -8.44 -7.23
CA ASP A 68 7.70 -9.79 -6.69
C ASP A 68 6.29 -10.02 -6.10
N VAL A 69 5.76 -9.05 -5.36
CA VAL A 69 4.38 -9.10 -4.83
C VAL A 69 3.37 -9.25 -5.96
N VAL A 70 3.41 -8.41 -6.99
CA VAL A 70 2.48 -8.45 -8.12
C VAL A 70 2.61 -9.77 -8.90
N ALA A 71 3.82 -10.29 -9.06
CA ALA A 71 4.07 -11.58 -9.71
C ALA A 71 3.53 -12.77 -8.89
N SER A 72 3.51 -12.66 -7.56
CA SER A 72 2.99 -13.70 -6.66
C SER A 72 1.46 -13.72 -6.55
N MET A 73 0.77 -12.67 -6.99
CA MET A 73 -0.69 -12.55 -6.86
C MET A 73 -1.42 -13.48 -7.83
N PRO A 74 -2.34 -14.34 -7.35
CA PRO A 74 -3.11 -15.25 -8.20
C PRO A 74 -3.96 -14.47 -9.19
N GLU A 75 -4.04 -14.89 -10.46
CA GLU A 75 -4.73 -14.16 -11.54
C GLU A 75 -6.22 -13.84 -11.26
N LYS A 76 -6.87 -14.59 -10.34
CA LYS A 76 -8.24 -14.34 -9.87
C LYS A 76 -8.35 -14.69 -8.39
N VAL A 77 -8.95 -13.78 -7.61
CA VAL A 77 -9.53 -14.13 -6.30
C VAL A 77 -10.88 -14.78 -6.63
N GLN A 78 -11.04 -16.07 -6.33
CA GLN A 78 -12.32 -16.78 -6.48
C GLN A 78 -13.35 -16.29 -5.47
#